data_AF-A0A5K0UV27-F1
#
_entry.id   AF-A0A5K0UV27-F1
#
_cell.length_a   1.000
_cell.length_b   1.000
_cell.length_c   1.000
_cell.angle_alpha   90.00
_cell.angle_beta   90.00
_cell.angle_gamma   90.00
#
_symmetry.space_group_name_H-M   'P 1'
#
loop_
_entity.id
_entity.type
_entity.pdbx_description
1 polymer ?
#
loop_
_entity_poly.entity_id
_entity_poly.type
_entity_poly.pdbx_seq_one_letter_code
_entity_poly.pdbx_strand_id
1 'polypeptide(L)'
;MFSLSSPGICGECARCKSEESNMCDFLRINTDRGVMLADGKSRFSIEGQPIYHFVGTSTFSEYTVVHVGCPAKVNPEAPLDKICVLSCGIST
;
A
#
# COMPACT_ATOMS: atom_id res chain seq x y z
N MET A 1 -7.73 3.41 -16.34
CA MET A 1 -6.90 4.45 -15.69
C MET A 1 -6.51 3.90 -14.32
N PHE A 2 -5.30 3.35 -14.17
CA PHE A 2 -4.86 2.80 -12.87
C PHE A 2 -4.56 4.00 -11.96
N SER A 3 -5.46 4.31 -11.02
CA SER A 3 -5.19 5.38 -10.06
C SER A 3 -4.14 4.91 -9.05
N LEU A 4 -3.10 5.72 -8.87
CA LEU A 4 -2.03 5.50 -7.90
C LEU A 4 -2.46 5.85 -6.46
N SER A 5 -3.66 6.43 -6.28
CA SER A 5 -4.19 6.96 -5.01
C SER A 5 -5.14 6.03 -4.25
N SER A 6 -5.34 4.81 -4.69
CA SER A 6 -6.32 3.93 -4.04
C SER A 6 -5.73 3.21 -2.82
N PRO A 7 -6.50 3.02 -1.73
CA PRO A 7 -6.24 1.91 -0.82
C PRO A 7 -6.08 0.63 -1.63
N GLY A 8 -5.28 -0.32 -1.14
CA GLY A 8 -4.90 -1.49 -1.94
C GLY A 8 -6.11 -2.17 -2.59
N ILE A 9 -5.91 -2.77 -3.76
CA ILE A 9 -6.98 -3.37 -4.56
C ILE A 9 -6.81 -4.88 -4.50
N CYS A 10 -7.80 -5.59 -3.93
CA CYS A 10 -7.79 -7.06 -3.92
C CYS A 10 -8.40 -7.68 -5.18
N GLY A 11 -9.18 -6.90 -5.95
CA GLY A 11 -9.81 -7.34 -7.21
C GLY A 11 -11.07 -8.22 -7.03
N GLU A 12 -11.30 -8.78 -5.84
CA GLU A 12 -12.34 -9.80 -5.65
C GLU A 12 -13.54 -9.35 -4.79
N CYS A 13 -13.35 -8.34 -3.92
CA CYS A 13 -14.42 -7.86 -3.03
C CYS A 13 -15.48 -7.04 -3.77
N ALA A 14 -16.67 -6.91 -3.18
CA ALA A 14 -17.80 -6.20 -3.78
C ALA A 14 -17.43 -4.75 -4.17
N ARG A 15 -16.66 -4.05 -3.32
CA ARG A 15 -16.22 -2.69 -3.61
C ARG A 15 -15.14 -2.61 -4.70
N CYS A 16 -14.25 -3.60 -4.82
CA CYS A 16 -13.31 -3.66 -5.94
C CYS A 16 -13.98 -3.97 -7.28
N LYS A 17 -15.18 -4.59 -7.27
CA LYS A 17 -15.98 -4.88 -8.47
C LYS A 17 -16.94 -3.74 -8.85
N SER A 18 -17.09 -2.74 -7.97
CA SER A 18 -17.92 -1.56 -8.24
C SER A 18 -17.14 -0.56 -9.08
N GLU A 19 -17.81 0.09 -10.03
CA GLU A 19 -17.21 1.19 -10.83
C GLU A 19 -17.10 2.49 -10.04
N GLU A 20 -17.86 2.62 -8.95
CA GLU A 20 -17.99 3.86 -8.15
C GLU A 20 -17.05 3.89 -6.94
N SER A 21 -16.44 2.76 -6.56
CA SER A 21 -15.70 2.65 -5.29
C SER A 21 -14.27 2.19 -5.48
N ASN A 22 -13.35 2.86 -4.78
CA ASN A 22 -11.96 2.49 -4.63
C ASN A 22 -11.63 1.93 -3.22
N MET A 23 -12.64 1.77 -2.37
CA MET A 23 -12.47 1.42 -0.95
C MET A 23 -12.53 -0.09 -0.71
N CYS A 24 -11.45 -0.80 -1.05
CA CYS A 24 -11.36 -2.26 -0.85
C CYS A 24 -11.73 -2.68 0.59
N ASP A 25 -12.51 -3.75 0.74
CA ASP A 25 -12.90 -4.26 2.07
C ASP A 25 -11.72 -4.84 2.85
N PHE A 26 -10.74 -5.39 2.13
CA PHE A 26 -9.60 -6.10 2.70
C PHE A 26 -8.38 -5.18 2.90
N LEU A 27 -8.09 -4.35 1.91
CA LEU A 27 -6.85 -3.56 1.82
C LEU A 27 -7.07 -2.05 2.03
N ARG A 28 -8.25 -1.64 2.52
CA ARG A 28 -8.45 -0.25 2.95
C ARG A 28 -7.40 0.19 3.96
N ILE A 29 -7.16 1.50 3.98
CA ILE A 29 -6.26 2.13 4.94
C ILE A 29 -6.65 1.77 6.37
N ASN A 30 -5.65 1.42 7.17
CA ASN A 30 -5.76 1.18 8.60
C ASN A 30 -4.47 1.71 9.23
N THR A 31 -4.59 2.81 9.97
CA THR A 31 -3.46 3.50 10.60
C THR A 31 -2.90 2.74 11.80
N ASP A 32 -3.71 1.87 12.42
CA ASP A 32 -3.40 1.23 13.70
C ASP A 32 -2.89 -0.20 13.54
N ARG A 33 -2.92 -0.76 12.32
CA ARG A 33 -2.60 -2.17 12.07
C ARG A 33 -1.18 -2.54 12.49
N GLY A 34 -0.18 -1.76 12.13
CA GLY A 34 1.23 -2.00 12.48
C GLY A 34 1.89 -3.28 11.90
N VAL A 35 1.13 -4.21 11.31
CA VAL A 35 1.61 -5.55 10.93
C VAL A 35 1.09 -6.01 9.57
N MET A 36 1.70 -7.06 9.02
CA MET A 36 1.26 -7.67 7.76
C MET A 36 -0.06 -8.44 7.94
N LEU A 37 -0.92 -8.38 6.92
CA LEU A 37 -2.21 -9.08 6.90
C LEU A 37 -2.09 -10.60 6.91
N ALA A 38 -0.99 -11.15 6.37
CA ALA A 38 -0.84 -12.58 6.18
C ALA A 38 -0.60 -13.36 7.49
N ASP A 39 0.15 -12.78 8.43
CA ASP A 39 0.59 -13.47 9.65
C ASP A 39 0.54 -12.61 10.92
N GLY A 40 0.11 -11.35 10.82
CA GLY A 40 0.05 -10.45 11.97
C GLY A 40 1.42 -10.05 12.52
N LYS A 41 2.52 -10.24 11.76
CA LYS A 41 3.88 -9.87 12.20
C LYS A 41 4.43 -8.66 11.43
N SER A 42 5.38 -7.96 12.04
CA SER A 42 6.18 -6.99 11.30
C SER A 42 7.23 -7.70 10.40
N ARG A 43 7.78 -6.94 9.46
CA ARG A 43 8.93 -7.33 8.62
C ARG A 43 10.18 -6.51 8.95
N PHE A 44 10.06 -5.55 9.84
CA PHE A 44 11.15 -4.74 10.34
C PHE A 44 11.47 -5.13 11.77
N SER A 45 12.75 -5.23 12.07
CA SER A 45 13.25 -5.41 13.43
C SER A 45 14.62 -4.77 13.59
N ILE A 46 14.89 -4.28 14.80
CA ILE A 46 16.22 -3.85 15.24
C ILE A 46 16.48 -4.61 16.54
N GLU A 47 17.62 -5.31 16.62
CA GLU A 47 18.00 -6.06 17.83
C GLU A 47 16.93 -7.05 18.32
N GLY A 48 16.18 -7.64 17.39
CA GLY A 48 15.08 -8.57 17.70
C GLY A 48 13.78 -7.91 18.16
N GLN A 49 13.76 -6.58 18.36
CA GLN A 49 12.54 -5.83 18.65
C GLN A 49 11.82 -5.46 17.35
N PRO A 50 10.51 -5.76 17.22
CA PRO A 50 9.76 -5.45 16.01
C PRO A 50 9.53 -3.94 15.87
N ILE A 51 9.73 -3.42 14.66
CA ILE A 51 9.35 -2.05 14.29
C ILE A 51 8.06 -2.13 13.48
N TYR A 52 7.01 -1.44 13.87
CA TYR A 52 5.71 -1.57 13.22
C TYR A 52 5.65 -0.89 11.85
N HIS A 53 4.82 -1.46 10.97
CA HIS A 53 4.50 -0.90 9.67
C HIS A 53 3.58 0.31 9.79
N PHE A 54 3.70 1.25 8.87
CA PHE A 54 2.79 2.39 8.75
C PHE A 54 2.02 2.31 7.44
N VAL A 55 0.69 2.40 7.52
CA VAL A 55 -0.29 2.34 6.40
C VAL A 55 -0.05 1.22 5.38
N GLY A 56 0.66 0.16 5.77
CA GLY A 56 0.98 -0.98 4.91
C GLY A 56 2.00 -0.70 3.79
N THR A 57 2.75 0.41 3.87
CA THR A 57 3.80 0.76 2.89
C THR A 57 5.18 0.96 3.51
N SER A 58 5.28 1.70 4.63
CA SER A 58 6.55 1.98 5.33
C SER A 58 7.69 2.43 4.41
N THR A 59 7.47 3.47 3.61
CA THR A 59 8.39 3.92 2.55
C THR A 59 9.66 4.64 3.03
N PHE A 60 9.80 4.86 4.35
CA PHE A 60 11.01 5.43 4.95
C PHE A 60 12.03 4.34 5.31
N SER A 61 12.29 3.45 4.37
CA SER A 61 13.26 2.36 4.45
C SER A 61 13.75 2.05 3.05
N GLU A 62 15.03 1.66 2.90
CA GLU A 62 15.60 1.28 1.60
C GLU A 62 14.87 0.09 0.97
N TYR A 63 14.35 -0.81 1.80
CA TYR A 63 13.54 -1.95 1.40
C TYR A 63 12.29 -2.02 2.27
N THR A 64 11.17 -2.39 1.66
CA THR A 64 9.91 -2.61 2.37
C THR A 64 9.19 -3.83 1.80
N VAL A 65 8.32 -4.43 2.62
CA VAL A 65 7.47 -5.54 2.24
C VAL A 65 6.03 -5.07 2.28
N VAL A 66 5.34 -5.17 1.15
CA VAL A 66 3.96 -4.72 0.98
C VAL A 66 3.08 -5.86 0.47
N HIS A 67 1.77 -5.79 0.74
CA HIS A 67 0.82 -6.74 0.16
C HIS A 67 0.74 -6.52 -1.35
N VAL A 68 0.63 -7.60 -2.15
CA VAL A 68 0.66 -7.55 -3.63
C VAL A 68 -0.41 -6.64 -4.25
N GLY A 69 -1.52 -6.41 -3.56
CA GLY A 69 -2.57 -5.48 -3.98
C GLY A 69 -2.32 -4.00 -3.68
N CYS A 70 -1.22 -3.66 -2.99
CA CYS A 70 -0.85 -2.28 -2.67
C CYS A 70 0.12 -1.63 -3.68
N PRO A 71 1.11 -2.31 -4.27
CA PRO A 71 1.97 -1.71 -5.29
C PRO A 71 1.23 -1.60 -6.64
N ALA A 72 1.34 -0.45 -7.27
CA ALA A 72 0.92 -0.25 -8.65
C ALA A 72 2.14 -0.33 -9.58
N LYS A 73 2.04 -1.17 -10.61
CA LYS A 73 3.06 -1.23 -11.67
C LYS A 73 2.94 0.03 -12.53
N VAL A 74 4.01 0.81 -12.61
CA VAL A 74 4.09 2.05 -13.41
C VAL A 74 4.97 1.87 -14.65
N ASN A 75 4.95 2.85 -15.55
CA ASN A 75 5.83 2.87 -16.72
C ASN A 75 7.30 2.95 -16.25
N PRO A 76 8.20 2.04 -16.69
CA PRO A 76 9.61 2.07 -16.32
C PRO A 76 10.37 3.32 -16.77
N GLU A 77 9.89 4.04 -17.79
CA GLU A 77 10.48 5.30 -18.26
C GLU A 77 10.09 6.52 -17.41
N ALA A 78 9.11 6.36 -16.51
CA ALA A 78 8.63 7.46 -15.70
C ALA A 78 9.63 7.80 -14.57
N PRO A 79 9.94 9.09 -14.33
CA PRO A 79 10.90 9.52 -13.32
C PRO A 79 10.36 9.26 -11.90
N LEU A 80 10.92 8.27 -11.20
CA LEU A 80 10.47 7.84 -9.87
C LEU A 80 10.54 8.95 -8.80
N ASP A 81 11.51 9.85 -8.92
CA ASP A 81 11.71 11.03 -8.08
C ASP A 81 10.57 12.06 -8.19
N LYS A 82 9.76 11.99 -9.26
CA LYS A 82 8.64 12.90 -9.49
C LYS A 82 7.29 12.22 -9.35
N ILE A 83 7.16 10.97 -9.76
CA ILE A 83 5.85 10.29 -9.71
C ILE A 83 5.50 9.76 -8.31
N CYS A 84 6.44 9.72 -7.38
CA CYS A 84 6.21 9.25 -6.01
C CYS A 84 5.11 10.05 -5.29
N VAL A 85 4.96 11.34 -5.58
CA VAL A 85 3.90 12.19 -4.99
C VAL A 85 2.49 11.84 -5.48
N LEU A 86 2.35 11.07 -6.55
CA LEU A 86 1.06 10.59 -7.06
C LEU A 86 0.46 9.47 -6.21
N SER A 87 1.22 8.85 -5.30
CA SER A 87 0.71 7.74 -4.49
C SER A 87 -0.20 8.16 -3.33
N CYS A 88 -0.36 9.47 -3.10
CA CYS A 88 -1.16 10.01 -2.01
C CYS A 88 -1.75 11.38 -2.41
N GLY A 89 -1.31 12.46 -1.76
CA GLY A 89 -2.03 13.75 -1.75
C GLY A 89 -2.27 14.47 -3.09
N ILE A 90 -1.56 14.14 -4.17
CA ILE A 90 -1.84 14.77 -5.49
C ILE A 90 -3.01 14.09 -6.20
N SER A 91 -3.23 12.80 -5.98
CA SER A 91 -4.17 11.99 -6.76
C SER A 91 -5.50 11.73 -6.05
N THR A 92 -5.71 12.33 -4.87
CA THR A 92 -6.96 12.31 -4.07
C THR A 92 -7.78 13.56 -4.31
#